data_AF-A0A9X4KP94-F1
#
_entry.id   AF-A0A9X4KP94-F1
#
_cell.length_a   1.000
_cell.length_b   1.000
_cell.length_c   1.000
_cell.angle_alpha   90.00
_cell.angle_beta   90.00
_cell.angle_gamma   90.00
#
_symmetry.space_group_name_H-M   'P 1'
#
loop_
_entity.id
_entity.type
_entity.pdbx_description
1 polymer ?
#
loop_
_entity_poly.entity_id
_entity_poly.type
_entity_poly.pdbx_seq_one_letter_code
_entity_poly.pdbx_strand_id
1 'polypeptide(L)' 'MVTTIRGVCESLPVKLTSVKFQTYDIGVGAAGLLLDMMNGETVLSNKIIVLQPELVVRQSSYPS' A
#
# COMPACT_ATOMS: atom_id res chain seq x y z
N MET A 1 17.49 2.43 -4.53
CA MET A 1 16.64 1.57 -5.38
C MET A 1 15.46 1.13 -4.51
N VAL A 2 14.32 1.81 -4.63
CA VAL A 2 13.09 1.41 -3.91
C VAL A 2 12.48 0.26 -4.67
N THR A 3 12.64 -0.96 -4.17
CA THR A 3 12.03 -2.15 -4.76
C THR A 3 10.52 -2.05 -4.56
N THR A 4 9.79 -1.56 -5.56
CA THR A 4 8.34 -1.70 -5.60
C THR A 4 8.03 -3.19 -5.63
N ILE A 5 7.14 -3.68 -4.75
CA ILE A 5 6.71 -5.09 -4.69
C ILE A 5 6.26 -5.59 -6.09
N ARG A 6 5.80 -4.67 -6.93
CA ARG A 6 5.49 -4.89 -8.36
C ARG A 6 6.65 -5.55 -9.12
N GLY A 7 7.90 -5.16 -8.87
CA GLY A 7 9.06 -5.72 -9.55
C GLY A 7 9.24 -7.22 -9.29
N VAL A 8 9.08 -7.66 -8.04
CA VAL A 8 9.22 -9.08 -7.67
C VAL A 8 8.05 -9.92 -8.19
N CYS A 9 6.81 -9.43 -8.10
CA CYS A 9 5.65 -10.17 -8.58
C CYS A 9 5.64 -10.38 -10.10
N GLU A 10 6.34 -9.53 -10.87
CA GLU A 10 6.47 -9.62 -12.33
C GLU A 10 7.75 -10.35 -12.78
N SER A 11 8.78 -10.45 -11.94
CA SER A 11 10.08 -11.01 -12.31
C SER A 11 10.17 -12.53 -12.17
N LEU A 12 9.17 -13.17 -11.54
CA LEU A 12 9.17 -14.63 -11.37
C LEU A 12 8.70 -15.35 -12.64
N PRO A 13 9.17 -16.60 -12.88
CA PRO A 13 8.78 -17.39 -14.05
C PRO A 13 7.26 -17.56 -14.20
N VAL A 14 6.55 -17.63 -13.07
CA VAL A 14 5.09 -17.52 -13.00
C VAL A 14 4.78 -16.22 -12.27
N LYS A 15 4.08 -15.31 -12.96
CA LYS A 15 3.70 -14.02 -12.37
C LYS A 15 2.72 -14.22 -11.23
N LEU A 16 3.01 -13.62 -10.08
CA LEU A 16 2.23 -13.84 -8.86
C LEU A 16 0.96 -12.99 -8.83
N THR A 17 -0.19 -13.61 -8.66
CA THR A 17 -1.39 -12.92 -8.17
C THR A 17 -1.10 -12.39 -6.78
N SER A 18 -1.42 -11.11 -6.53
CA SER A 18 -1.09 -10.46 -5.26
C SER A 18 -2.14 -9.43 -4.85
N VAL A 19 -2.12 -9.10 -3.57
CA VAL A 19 -2.88 -7.99 -3.02
C VAL A 19 -1.94 -6.78 -2.97
N LYS A 20 -2.29 -5.73 -3.71
CA LYS A 20 -1.52 -4.49 -3.81
C LYS A 20 -1.97 -3.54 -2.70
N PHE A 21 -1.05 -3.26 -1.80
CA PHE A 21 -1.22 -2.21 -0.80
C PHE A 21 -0.79 -0.86 -1.38
N GLN A 22 -1.54 0.20 -1.07
CA GLN A 22 -1.27 1.57 -1.48
C GLN A 22 -0.13 2.17 -0.62
N THR A 23 1.07 1.58 -0.69
CA THR A 23 2.18 1.88 0.24
C THR A 23 2.63 3.33 0.23
N TYR A 24 2.58 3.99 -0.94
CA TYR A 24 2.85 5.42 -1.05
C TYR A 24 1.82 6.24 -0.28
N ASP A 25 0.52 5.96 -0.49
CA ASP A 25 -0.57 6.69 0.15
C ASP A 25 -0.63 6.44 1.66
N ILE A 26 -0.25 5.23 2.11
CA ILE A 26 -0.04 4.93 3.54
C ILE A 26 1.04 5.86 4.11
N GLY A 27 2.17 6.00 3.41
CA GLY A 27 3.28 6.87 3.83
C GLY A 27 2.88 8.34 3.87
N VAL A 28 2.22 8.84 2.82
CA VAL A 28 1.70 10.21 2.75
C VAL A 28 0.69 10.47 3.86
N GLY A 29 -0.26 9.56 4.08
CA GLY A 29 -1.26 9.67 5.13
C GLY A 29 -0.64 9.69 6.53
N ALA A 30 0.35 8.84 6.80
CA ALA A 30 1.07 8.81 8.07
C ALA A 30 1.88 10.09 8.31
N ALA A 31 2.61 10.56 7.30
CA ALA A 31 3.39 11.79 7.39
C ALA A 31 2.49 13.02 7.58
N GLY A 32 1.35 13.08 6.88
CA GLY A 32 0.35 14.13 7.05
C GLY A 32 -0.23 14.16 8.46
N LEU A 33 -0.59 12.99 9.01
CA LEU A 33 -1.04 12.84 10.39
C LEU A 33 -0.03 13.40 11.40
N LEU A 34 1.25 13.07 11.23
CA LEU A 34 2.31 13.58 12.09
C LEU A 34 2.48 15.09 11.98
N LEU A 35 2.39 15.63 10.75
CA LEU A 35 2.48 17.07 10.50
C LEU A 35 1.33 17.84 11.15
N ASP A 36 0.09 17.33 11.01
CA ASP A 36 -1.10 17.89 11.66
C ASP A 36 -0.88 17.98 13.18
N MET A 37 -0.40 16.90 13.81
CA MET A 37 -0.11 16.86 15.25
C MET A 37 0.98 17.87 15.65
N MET A 38 2.03 18.02 14.84
CA MET A 38 3.11 18.97 15.10
C MET A 38 2.66 20.42 14.99
N ASN A 39 1.72 20.72 14.10
CA ASN A 39 1.18 22.06 13.91
C ASN A 39 0.10 22.44 14.94
N GLY A 40 -0.22 21.55 15.88
CA GLY A 40 -1.24 21.77 16.91
C GLY A 40 -2.67 21.61 16.38
N GLU A 41 -2.86 21.02 15.20
CA GLU A 41 -4.18 20.68 14.69
C GLU A 41 -4.83 19.62 15.59
N THR A 42 -6.14 19.74 15.78
CA THR A 42 -6.87 18.80 16.63
C THR A 42 -7.06 17.48 15.90
N VAL A 43 -6.14 16.54 16.12
CA VAL A 43 -6.25 15.17 15.62
C VAL A 43 -6.99 14.33 16.67
N LEU A 44 -8.14 13.77 16.30
CA LEU A 44 -8.86 12.84 17.16
C LEU A 44 -7.94 11.66 17.54
N SER A 45 -7.86 11.34 18.82
CA SER A 45 -7.01 10.26 19.35
C SER A 45 -7.36 8.88 18.80
N ASN A 46 -8.56 8.72 18.25
CA ASN A 46 -9.06 7.50 17.60
C ASN A 46 -9.20 7.66 16.06
N LYS A 47 -8.52 8.64 15.45
CA LYS A 47 -8.56 8.80 13.99
C LYS A 47 -7.96 7.57 13.32
N ILE A 48 -8.80 6.84 12.59
CA ILE A 48 -8.40 5.68 11.78
C ILE A 48 -8.52 6.06 10.32
N ILE A 49 -7.45 5.85 9.56
CA ILE A 49 -7.45 5.98 8.10
C ILE A 49 -7.44 4.57 7.52
N VAL A 50 -8.44 4.24 6.72
CA VAL A 50 -8.54 2.95 6.03
C VAL A 50 -8.15 3.13 4.57
N LEU A 51 -7.14 2.41 4.14
CA LEU A 51 -6.72 2.35 2.74
C LEU A 51 -7.01 0.96 2.21
N GLN A 52 -8.00 0.87 1.32
CA GLN A 52 -8.42 -0.42 0.77
C GLN A 52 -7.34 -0.95 -0.19
N PRO A 53 -6.93 -2.21 -0.03
CA PRO A 53 -6.01 -2.82 -0.97
C PRO A 53 -6.74 -3.26 -2.26
N GLU A 54 -5.96 -3.45 -3.32
CA GLU A 54 -6.46 -3.89 -4.63
C GLU A 54 -6.01 -5.32 -4.93
N LEU A 55 -6.91 -6.19 -5.39
CA LEU A 55 -6.52 -7.49 -5.93
C LEU A 55 -5.91 -7.32 -7.33
N VAL A 56 -4.72 -7.85 -7.53
CA VAL A 56 -4.04 -7.89 -8.83
C VAL A 56 -3.90 -9.34 -9.26
N VAL A 57 -4.82 -9.78 -10.12
CA VAL A 57 -4.83 -11.14 -10.67
C VAL A 57 -3.77 -11.29 -11.76
N ARG A 58 -2.98 -12.35 -11.67
CA ARG A 58 -1.96 -12.77 -12.65
C ARG A 58 -2.04 -14.29 -12.85
N GLN A 59 -0.91 -14.91 -13.18
CA GLN A 59 -0.85 -16.31 -13.64
C GLN A 59 -0.93 -17.33 -12.49
N SER A 60 -0.50 -16.98 -11.28
CA SER A 60 -0.41 -17.96 -10.17
C SER A 60 -1.75 -18.38 -9.56
N SER A 61 -2.87 -17.79 -9.97
CA SER A 61 -4.20 -18.12 -9.43
C SER A 61 -5.24 -18.44 -10.51
N TYR A 62 -4.85 -18.44 -11.78
CA TYR A 62 -5.71 -18.82 -12.90
C TYR A 62 -5.16 -20.11 -13.49
N PRO A 63 -5.97 -21.18 -13.62
CA PRO A 63 -5.54 -22.34 -14.38
C PRO A 63 -5.45 -21.91 -15.85
N SER A 64 -4.27 -22.13 -16.45
CA SER A 64 -4.10 -22.13 -17.90
C SER A 64 -4.89 -23.26 -18.55
#